data_AF-X8I9S1-F1
#
_entry.id   AF-X8I9S1-F1
#
_cell.length_a   1.000
_cell.length_b   1.000
_cell.length_c   1.000
_cell.angle_alpha   90.00
_cell.angle_beta   90.00
_cell.angle_gamma   90.00
#
_symmetry.space_group_name_H-M   'P 1'
#
loop_
_entity.id
_entity.type
_entity.pdbx_description
1 polymer ?
#
loop_
_entity_poly.entity_id
_entity_poly.type
_entity_poly.pdbx_seq_one_letter_code
_entity_poly.pdbx_strand_id
1 'polypeptide(L)'
;MKKLLSVLLLIFLLPLSACGGVKYEFKDGIMYEDGKEATGTFEFKIGKHKTKGNFVNGLPDGLFERYYPDGSIMLKSSFLNGKYLKDEIYYKNGKLMSSFSNDKGLNLFYDDGQLVMTFNFQTGESSTYHENGNPLFVITQTKSTLYNENNEALFEVKNGESINIGTTLKELEDGTFKILKDNKIIAKADAKGETLTYLYSTGEKLMTSNSVSGDTEIFFKNGVTFFKGDTESAKWFYKDGKIFYEFYKNQWRFFDTEGNQIISNFDNITDIKKID
;
A
#
# COMPACT_ATOMS: atom_id res chain seq x y z
N MET A 1 -6.28 33.66 -16.50
CA MET A 1 -7.02 33.95 -17.76
C MET A 1 -6.20 33.48 -18.97
N LYS A 2 -6.73 33.60 -20.19
CA LYS A 2 -6.16 33.20 -21.50
C LYS A 2 -4.64 33.48 -21.64
N LYS A 3 -3.84 32.47 -22.03
CA LYS A 3 -3.25 32.21 -23.38
C LYS A 3 -2.39 33.34 -23.98
N LEU A 4 -1.16 33.05 -24.43
CA LEU A 4 -0.81 32.91 -25.88
C LEU A 4 0.69 32.66 -26.17
N LEU A 5 0.95 31.77 -27.14
CA LEU A 5 2.01 31.66 -28.19
C LEU A 5 1.78 30.27 -28.86
N SER A 6 1.69 29.98 -30.17
CA SER A 6 1.79 30.74 -31.43
C SER A 6 3.21 31.23 -31.80
N VAL A 7 3.83 30.90 -32.95
CA VAL A 7 3.57 29.98 -34.10
C VAL A 7 4.97 29.52 -34.62
N LEU A 8 5.22 28.50 -35.47
CA LEU A 8 4.97 28.42 -36.92
C LEU A 8 5.57 27.05 -37.39
N LEU A 9 4.75 26.05 -37.72
CA LEU A 9 4.36 25.64 -39.10
C LEU A 9 5.52 25.25 -40.04
N LEU A 10 5.54 23.97 -40.45
CA LEU A 10 6.11 23.54 -41.74
C LEU A 10 5.23 22.41 -42.30
N ILE A 11 4.65 22.62 -43.48
CA ILE A 11 3.73 21.68 -44.13
C ILE A 11 4.54 20.76 -45.04
N PHE A 12 4.40 19.44 -44.87
CA PHE A 12 4.66 18.48 -45.94
C PHE A 12 3.37 17.74 -46.28
N LEU A 13 2.79 18.09 -47.42
CA LEU A 13 1.62 17.44 -48.01
C LEU A 13 2.13 16.53 -49.13
N LEU A 14 2.27 15.25 -48.85
CA LEU A 14 2.41 14.20 -49.87
C LEU A 14 1.40 13.07 -49.58
N PRO A 15 0.74 12.53 -50.61
CA PRO A 15 -0.47 11.73 -50.42
C PRO A 15 -0.19 10.22 -50.27
N LEU A 16 -1.24 9.50 -49.87
CA LEU A 16 -1.43 8.05 -50.08
C LEU A 16 -0.41 7.11 -49.39
N SER A 17 -0.59 6.93 -48.09
CA SER A 17 -0.82 5.56 -47.60
C SER A 17 -2.29 5.41 -47.20
N ALA A 18 -3.13 4.97 -48.16
CA ALA A 18 -4.53 4.63 -47.91
C ALA A 18 -4.65 3.24 -47.25
N CYS A 19 -3.90 3.05 -46.16
CA CYS A 19 -3.95 1.88 -45.30
C CYS A 19 -4.10 2.33 -43.83
N GLY A 20 -4.96 3.34 -43.63
CA GLY A 20 -5.26 3.92 -42.33
C GLY A 20 -6.07 2.96 -41.47
N GLY A 21 -5.39 2.17 -40.65
CA GLY A 21 -6.02 1.48 -39.52
C GLY A 21 -6.53 2.50 -38.49
N VAL A 22 -7.62 2.15 -37.82
CA VAL A 22 -8.26 2.99 -36.79
C VAL A 22 -7.24 3.37 -35.72
N LYS A 23 -7.16 4.66 -35.41
CA LYS A 23 -6.20 5.18 -34.43
C LYS A 23 -6.85 5.29 -33.05
N TYR A 24 -6.29 4.56 -32.09
CA TYR A 24 -6.69 4.65 -30.69
C TYR A 24 -5.69 5.46 -29.87
N GLU A 25 -6.19 6.35 -29.02
CA GLU A 25 -5.39 7.16 -28.10
C GLU A 25 -6.06 7.19 -26.72
N PHE A 26 -5.28 7.06 -25.64
CA PHE A 26 -5.75 7.35 -24.28
C PHE A 26 -5.05 8.58 -23.75
N LYS A 27 -5.81 9.63 -23.40
CA LYS A 27 -5.28 10.94 -23.04
C LYS A 27 -6.16 11.62 -22.00
N ASP A 28 -5.54 12.23 -20.99
CA ASP A 28 -6.21 13.04 -19.96
C ASP A 28 -7.39 12.32 -19.25
N GLY A 29 -7.34 10.97 -19.20
CA GLY A 29 -8.40 10.11 -18.63
C GLY A 29 -9.42 9.57 -19.63
N ILE A 30 -9.35 9.97 -20.90
CA ILE A 30 -10.35 9.71 -21.95
C ILE A 30 -9.76 8.83 -23.06
N MET A 31 -10.51 7.81 -23.49
CA MET A 31 -10.22 6.98 -24.65
C MET A 31 -10.80 7.58 -25.93
N TYR A 32 -10.00 7.61 -26.99
CA TYR A 32 -10.36 8.15 -28.31
C TYR A 32 -10.20 7.11 -29.42
N GLU A 33 -11.10 7.19 -30.40
CA GLU A 33 -11.17 6.39 -31.62
C GLU A 33 -11.28 7.38 -32.80
N ASP A 34 -10.22 7.46 -33.62
CA ASP A 34 -10.02 8.46 -34.68
C ASP A 34 -10.30 9.92 -34.23
N GLY A 35 -9.88 10.24 -33.00
CA GLY A 35 -10.00 11.58 -32.41
C GLY A 35 -11.39 11.93 -31.84
N LYS A 36 -12.32 10.96 -31.79
CA LYS A 36 -13.62 11.08 -31.11
C LYS A 36 -13.64 10.22 -29.85
N GLU A 37 -14.45 10.59 -28.86
CA GLU A 37 -14.67 9.78 -27.65
C GLU A 37 -15.11 8.35 -28.00
N ALA A 38 -14.35 7.35 -27.58
CA ALA A 38 -14.55 5.96 -27.97
C ALA A 38 -15.63 5.27 -27.12
N THR A 39 -16.34 4.30 -27.69
CA THR A 39 -17.23 3.41 -26.93
C THR A 39 -17.03 1.96 -27.38
N GLY A 40 -16.91 1.05 -26.42
CA GLY A 40 -16.64 -0.37 -26.64
C GLY A 40 -15.57 -0.94 -25.71
N THR A 41 -15.14 -2.16 -26.01
CA THR A 41 -14.24 -2.99 -25.21
C THR A 41 -12.84 -2.95 -25.80
N PHE A 42 -11.85 -2.68 -24.95
CA PHE A 42 -10.46 -2.49 -25.34
C PHE A 42 -9.52 -3.47 -24.63
N GLU A 43 -8.58 -4.01 -25.38
CA GLU A 43 -7.33 -4.57 -24.87
C GLU A 43 -6.23 -3.52 -25.02
N PHE A 44 -5.38 -3.41 -24.01
CA PHE A 44 -4.21 -2.52 -24.03
C PHE A 44 -3.16 -3.05 -23.07
N LYS A 45 -1.99 -2.41 -23.02
CA LYS A 45 -0.99 -2.65 -21.97
C LYS A 45 -0.94 -1.51 -20.98
N ILE A 46 -0.88 -1.83 -19.70
CA ILE A 46 -0.43 -0.92 -18.65
C ILE A 46 0.96 -1.41 -18.21
N GLY A 47 1.99 -0.64 -18.55
CA GLY A 47 3.39 -1.07 -18.42
C GLY A 47 3.68 -2.30 -19.26
N LYS A 48 4.16 -3.38 -18.63
CA LYS A 48 4.37 -4.69 -19.28
C LYS A 48 3.12 -5.59 -19.29
N HIS A 49 2.05 -5.22 -18.59
CA HIS A 49 0.90 -6.09 -18.33
C HIS A 49 -0.25 -5.85 -19.30
N LYS A 50 -0.87 -6.93 -19.78
CA LYS A 50 -2.13 -6.84 -20.53
C LYS A 50 -3.26 -6.37 -19.59
N THR A 51 -4.10 -5.49 -20.09
CA THR A 51 -5.31 -5.00 -19.46
C THR A 51 -6.47 -5.10 -20.44
N LYS A 52 -7.65 -5.46 -19.95
CA LYS A 52 -8.92 -5.41 -20.68
C LYS A 52 -9.92 -4.56 -19.90
N GLY A 53 -10.75 -3.78 -20.59
CA GLY A 53 -11.83 -3.01 -19.98
C GLY A 53 -12.75 -2.36 -21.00
N ASN A 54 -13.82 -1.73 -20.53
CA ASN A 54 -14.86 -1.10 -21.36
C ASN A 54 -14.88 0.42 -21.16
N PHE A 55 -15.17 1.16 -22.24
CA PHE A 55 -15.30 2.60 -22.24
C PHE A 55 -16.65 3.03 -22.83
N VAL A 56 -17.23 4.08 -22.27
CA VAL A 56 -18.50 4.68 -22.73
C VAL A 56 -18.30 6.19 -22.81
N ASN A 57 -18.50 6.78 -24.00
CA ASN A 57 -18.16 8.18 -24.29
C ASN A 57 -16.74 8.55 -23.83
N GLY A 58 -15.78 7.67 -24.13
CA GLY A 58 -14.37 7.79 -23.79
C GLY A 58 -14.05 7.57 -22.30
N LEU A 59 -15.03 7.47 -21.40
CA LEU A 59 -14.82 7.29 -19.96
C LEU A 59 -14.77 5.80 -19.57
N PRO A 60 -13.90 5.37 -18.63
CA PRO A 60 -13.92 4.03 -18.07
C PRO A 60 -15.27 3.67 -17.45
N ASP A 61 -15.85 2.52 -17.82
CA ASP A 61 -17.11 2.05 -17.26
C ASP A 61 -17.15 0.51 -17.12
N GLY A 62 -17.58 0.03 -15.95
CA GLY A 62 -17.61 -1.38 -15.61
C GLY A 62 -16.30 -1.92 -15.04
N LEU A 63 -15.98 -3.17 -15.34
CA LEU A 63 -14.83 -3.89 -14.81
C LEU A 63 -13.63 -3.81 -15.77
N PHE A 64 -12.48 -3.42 -15.22
CA PHE A 64 -11.17 -3.52 -15.85
C PHE A 64 -10.37 -4.63 -15.17
N GLU A 65 -9.75 -5.49 -15.97
CA GLU A 65 -8.91 -6.60 -15.50
C GLU A 65 -7.50 -6.47 -16.07
N ARG A 66 -6.48 -6.50 -15.20
CA ARG A 66 -5.06 -6.59 -15.57
C ARG A 66 -4.57 -8.00 -15.26
N TYR A 67 -3.72 -8.55 -16.12
CA TYR A 67 -3.28 -9.95 -16.05
C TYR A 67 -1.77 -10.12 -15.84
N TYR A 68 -1.39 -11.20 -15.15
CA TYR A 68 -0.04 -11.75 -15.14
C TYR A 68 0.32 -12.37 -16.51
N PRO A 69 1.62 -12.64 -16.79
CA PRO A 69 2.05 -13.23 -18.07
C PRO A 69 1.46 -14.62 -18.39
N ASP A 70 1.02 -15.36 -17.37
CA ASP A 70 0.33 -16.66 -17.48
C ASP A 70 -1.20 -16.55 -17.67
N GLY A 71 -1.74 -15.32 -17.68
CA GLY A 71 -3.18 -15.06 -17.84
C GLY A 71 -3.97 -15.05 -16.53
N SER A 72 -3.35 -15.31 -15.37
CA SER A 72 -4.02 -15.13 -14.08
C SER A 72 -4.31 -13.64 -13.79
N ILE A 73 -5.35 -13.37 -13.00
CA ILE A 73 -5.74 -12.00 -12.61
C ILE A 73 -4.66 -11.40 -11.70
N MET A 74 -4.19 -10.20 -12.02
CA MET A 74 -3.31 -9.37 -11.18
C MET A 74 -4.11 -8.28 -10.44
N LEU A 75 -5.00 -7.59 -11.14
CA LEU A 75 -5.76 -6.47 -10.59
C LEU A 75 -7.15 -6.44 -11.24
N LYS A 76 -8.17 -6.15 -10.43
CA LYS A 76 -9.52 -5.79 -10.86
C LYS A 76 -9.84 -4.37 -10.41
N SER A 77 -10.08 -3.48 -11.36
CA SER A 77 -10.47 -2.09 -11.11
C SER A 77 -11.92 -1.87 -11.54
N SER A 78 -12.74 -1.27 -10.68
CA SER A 78 -14.19 -1.06 -10.95
C SER A 78 -14.50 0.42 -11.13
N PHE A 79 -15.21 0.76 -12.21
CA PHE A 79 -15.61 2.11 -12.56
C PHE A 79 -17.11 2.20 -12.87
N LEU A 80 -17.69 3.40 -12.70
CA LEU A 80 -19.04 3.74 -13.10
C LEU A 80 -19.09 5.18 -13.64
N ASN A 81 -19.39 5.35 -14.92
CA ASN A 81 -19.40 6.63 -15.64
C ASN A 81 -18.10 7.44 -15.40
N GLY A 82 -16.95 6.81 -15.60
CA GLY A 82 -15.62 7.40 -15.36
C GLY A 82 -15.21 7.54 -13.89
N LYS A 83 -16.11 7.32 -12.93
CA LYS A 83 -15.79 7.39 -11.49
C LYS A 83 -15.21 6.08 -11.02
N TYR A 84 -14.03 6.15 -10.40
CA TYR A 84 -13.42 5.05 -9.67
C TYR A 84 -14.28 4.61 -8.48
N LEU A 85 -14.41 3.29 -8.28
CA LEU A 85 -15.11 2.69 -7.14
C LEU A 85 -14.16 1.90 -6.23
N LYS A 86 -13.43 0.93 -6.78
CA LYS A 86 -12.51 0.04 -6.04
C LYS A 86 -11.42 -0.58 -6.91
N ASP A 87 -10.34 -1.00 -6.25
CA ASP A 87 -9.33 -1.93 -6.76
C ASP A 87 -9.23 -3.18 -5.88
N GLU A 88 -8.99 -4.32 -6.50
CA GLU A 88 -8.64 -5.58 -5.86
C GLU A 88 -7.38 -6.15 -6.54
N ILE A 89 -6.25 -6.16 -5.82
CA ILE A 89 -4.97 -6.72 -6.28
C ILE A 89 -4.87 -8.16 -5.79
N TYR A 90 -4.39 -9.07 -6.64
CA TYR A 90 -4.32 -10.51 -6.39
C TYR A 90 -2.91 -11.06 -6.55
N TYR A 91 -2.58 -12.04 -5.72
CA TYR A 91 -1.45 -12.94 -5.94
C TYR A 91 -1.67 -13.81 -7.18
N LYS A 92 -0.59 -14.29 -7.82
CA LYS A 92 -0.65 -15.29 -8.91
C LYS A 92 -1.48 -16.52 -8.59
N ASN A 93 -1.54 -16.93 -7.32
CA ASN A 93 -2.34 -18.06 -6.85
C ASN A 93 -3.86 -17.76 -6.75
N GLY A 94 -4.30 -16.56 -7.16
CA GLY A 94 -5.70 -16.12 -7.17
C GLY A 94 -6.21 -15.56 -5.84
N LYS A 95 -5.41 -15.58 -4.77
CA LYS A 95 -5.81 -14.97 -3.48
C LYS A 95 -5.70 -13.45 -3.52
N LEU A 96 -6.55 -12.79 -2.75
CA LEU A 96 -6.53 -11.33 -2.58
C LEU A 96 -5.26 -10.92 -1.83
N MET A 97 -4.53 -9.95 -2.37
CA MET A 97 -3.39 -9.28 -1.73
C MET A 97 -3.82 -7.95 -1.11
N SER A 98 -4.66 -7.19 -1.82
CA SER A 98 -5.08 -5.86 -1.37
C SER A 98 -6.47 -5.53 -1.91
N SER A 99 -7.27 -4.84 -1.10
CA SER A 99 -8.52 -4.22 -1.55
C SER A 99 -8.52 -2.73 -1.17
N PHE A 100 -8.81 -1.86 -2.12
CA PHE A 100 -8.93 -0.41 -1.93
C PHE A 100 -10.35 0.02 -2.34
N SER A 101 -11.03 0.82 -1.53
CA SER A 101 -12.15 1.65 -2.00
C SER A 101 -12.28 2.95 -1.20
N ASN A 102 -12.88 3.98 -1.81
CA ASN A 102 -13.12 5.27 -1.16
C ASN A 102 -14.07 5.15 0.07
N ASP A 103 -14.93 4.12 0.08
CA ASP A 103 -15.94 3.90 1.12
C ASP A 103 -15.44 3.04 2.29
N LYS A 104 -14.45 2.17 2.05
CA LYS A 104 -13.99 1.17 3.04
C LYS A 104 -12.54 1.33 3.47
N GLY A 105 -11.73 2.05 2.69
CA GLY A 105 -10.30 2.13 2.93
C GLY A 105 -9.46 1.11 2.15
N LEU A 106 -8.24 0.90 2.63
CA LEU A 106 -7.29 -0.12 2.21
C LEU A 106 -7.32 -1.30 3.19
N ASN A 107 -7.29 -2.54 2.68
CA ASN A 107 -6.93 -3.74 3.44
C ASN A 107 -5.77 -4.44 2.73
N LEU A 108 -4.79 -4.95 3.48
CA LEU A 108 -3.64 -5.70 2.97
C LEU A 108 -3.59 -7.12 3.55
N PHE A 109 -3.24 -8.12 2.73
CA PHE A 109 -3.24 -9.54 3.07
C PHE A 109 -1.97 -10.27 2.57
N TYR A 110 -1.49 -11.25 3.34
CA TYR A 110 -0.49 -12.22 2.90
C TYR A 110 -1.10 -13.31 2.00
N ASP A 111 -0.26 -14.11 1.35
CA ASP A 111 -0.66 -15.16 0.40
C ASP A 111 -1.20 -16.44 1.08
N ASP A 112 -1.19 -16.52 2.41
CA ASP A 112 -1.99 -17.47 3.18
C ASP A 112 -3.46 -17.01 3.29
N GLY A 113 -3.69 -15.69 3.39
CA GLY A 113 -4.97 -15.02 3.64
C GLY A 113 -4.98 -14.18 4.94
N GLN A 114 -3.87 -14.11 5.67
CA GLN A 114 -3.72 -13.34 6.90
C GLN A 114 -3.82 -11.83 6.62
N LEU A 115 -4.73 -11.15 7.33
CA LEU A 115 -4.85 -9.70 7.32
C LEU A 115 -3.61 -9.07 7.98
N VAL A 116 -2.94 -8.20 7.24
CA VAL A 116 -1.71 -7.49 7.67
C VAL A 116 -2.04 -6.11 8.22
N MET A 117 -2.89 -5.38 7.50
CA MET A 117 -3.21 -3.98 7.78
C MET A 117 -4.59 -3.60 7.25
N THR A 118 -5.26 -2.68 7.95
CA THR A 118 -6.39 -1.88 7.47
C THR A 118 -6.08 -0.39 7.63
N PHE A 119 -6.61 0.45 6.72
CA PHE A 119 -6.56 1.91 6.80
C PHE A 119 -7.85 2.51 6.22
N ASN A 120 -8.60 3.30 6.99
CA ASN A 120 -9.87 3.91 6.57
C ASN A 120 -9.66 5.39 6.13
N PHE A 121 -9.92 5.70 4.85
CA PHE A 121 -9.75 7.05 4.31
C PHE A 121 -10.72 8.11 4.88
N GLN A 122 -11.86 7.70 5.44
CA GLN A 122 -12.86 8.63 5.98
C GLN A 122 -12.59 9.01 7.43
N THR A 123 -12.14 8.05 8.24
CA THR A 123 -11.82 8.29 9.66
C THR A 123 -10.35 8.59 9.91
N GLY A 124 -9.46 8.22 8.98
CA GLY A 124 -8.01 8.28 9.18
C GLY A 124 -7.49 7.21 10.15
N GLU A 125 -8.31 6.22 10.48
CA GLU A 125 -7.95 5.13 11.39
C GLU A 125 -7.15 4.05 10.65
N SER A 126 -6.17 3.46 11.33
CA SER A 126 -5.41 2.32 10.82
C SER A 126 -5.26 1.25 11.88
N SER A 127 -5.19 -0.01 11.48
CA SER A 127 -4.84 -1.13 12.35
C SER A 127 -3.88 -2.05 11.64
N THR A 128 -2.80 -2.42 12.32
CA THR A 128 -1.83 -3.44 11.91
C THR A 128 -1.99 -4.64 12.85
N TYR A 129 -1.78 -5.86 12.38
CA TYR A 129 -2.13 -7.09 13.12
C TYR A 129 -0.94 -8.02 13.38
N HIS A 130 -1.03 -8.79 14.47
CA HIS A 130 -0.12 -9.89 14.81
C HIS A 130 -0.38 -11.14 13.95
N GLU A 131 0.57 -12.07 13.97
CA GLU A 131 0.48 -13.37 13.30
C GLU A 131 -0.68 -14.28 13.74
N ASN A 132 -1.37 -13.94 14.84
CA ASN A 132 -2.56 -14.62 15.33
C ASN A 132 -3.87 -13.85 15.07
N GLY A 133 -3.82 -12.74 14.33
CA GLY A 133 -4.97 -11.89 13.99
C GLY A 133 -5.38 -10.86 15.05
N ASN A 134 -4.74 -10.84 16.23
CA ASN A 134 -4.96 -9.78 17.22
C ASN A 134 -4.35 -8.44 16.74
N PRO A 135 -4.94 -7.28 17.06
CA PRO A 135 -4.32 -5.98 16.78
C PRO A 135 -2.92 -5.87 17.40
N LEU A 136 -1.99 -5.33 16.63
CA LEU A 136 -0.61 -5.03 17.00
C LEU A 136 -0.44 -3.53 17.25
N PHE A 137 -0.83 -2.69 16.28
CA PHE A 137 -0.75 -1.25 16.39
C PHE A 137 -2.02 -0.62 15.81
N VAL A 138 -2.71 0.17 16.61
CA VAL A 138 -3.97 0.85 16.24
C VAL A 138 -3.76 2.35 16.35
N ILE A 139 -4.12 3.08 15.29
CA ILE A 139 -4.05 4.55 15.21
C ILE A 139 -5.44 5.08 14.88
N THR A 140 -5.87 6.12 15.58
CA THR A 140 -7.04 6.95 15.27
C THR A 140 -6.62 8.42 15.30
N GLN A 141 -7.51 9.33 14.89
CA GLN A 141 -7.26 10.78 14.86
C GLN A 141 -6.71 11.37 16.16
N THR A 142 -7.01 10.75 17.32
CA THR A 142 -6.63 11.26 18.64
C THR A 142 -5.86 10.27 19.50
N LYS A 143 -5.75 9.00 19.11
CA LYS A 143 -5.18 7.93 19.95
C LYS A 143 -4.33 6.96 19.15
N SER A 144 -3.17 6.58 19.67
CA SER A 144 -2.34 5.48 19.16
C SER A 144 -2.12 4.45 20.27
N THR A 145 -2.14 3.15 19.96
CA THR A 145 -1.95 2.09 20.96
C THR A 145 -1.20 0.90 20.38
N LEU A 146 -0.14 0.48 21.09
CA LEU A 146 0.64 -0.73 20.82
C LEU A 146 0.16 -1.85 21.74
N TYR A 147 -0.03 -3.03 21.19
CA TYR A 147 -0.52 -4.23 21.87
C TYR A 147 0.44 -5.40 21.68
N ASN A 148 0.60 -6.26 22.69
CA ASN A 148 1.22 -7.58 22.52
C ASN A 148 0.25 -8.59 21.88
N GLU A 149 0.73 -9.81 21.65
CA GLU A 149 0.00 -10.86 20.96
C GLU A 149 -1.27 -11.34 21.69
N ASN A 150 -1.46 -10.93 22.96
CA ASN A 150 -2.60 -11.29 23.81
C ASN A 150 -3.62 -10.14 23.99
N ASN A 151 -3.61 -9.14 23.11
CA ASN A 151 -4.41 -7.90 23.21
C ASN A 151 -4.07 -7.03 24.44
N GLU A 152 -2.92 -7.22 25.07
CA GLU A 152 -2.49 -6.40 26.19
C GLU A 152 -1.82 -5.12 25.69
N ALA A 153 -2.37 -3.94 26.02
CA ALA A 153 -1.74 -2.67 25.69
C ALA A 153 -0.37 -2.53 26.40
N LEU A 154 0.65 -2.16 25.62
CA LEU A 154 2.04 -1.91 26.03
C LEU A 154 2.37 -0.41 26.07
N PHE A 155 1.67 0.39 25.28
CA PHE A 155 1.84 1.83 25.17
C PHE A 155 0.57 2.45 24.60
N GLU A 156 0.18 3.61 25.14
CA GLU A 156 -0.94 4.41 24.62
C GLU A 156 -0.55 5.89 24.59
N VAL A 157 -0.82 6.55 23.47
CA VAL A 157 -0.75 8.01 23.32
C VAL A 157 -2.14 8.53 23.03
N LYS A 158 -2.48 9.69 23.60
CA LYS A 158 -3.68 10.44 23.26
C LYS A 158 -3.34 11.92 23.10
N ASN A 159 -3.79 12.54 22.00
CA ASN A 159 -3.51 13.95 21.66
C ASN A 159 -2.02 14.33 21.66
N GLY A 160 -1.11 13.36 21.44
CA GLY A 160 0.35 13.55 21.52
C GLY A 160 0.97 13.27 22.90
N GLU A 161 0.15 13.12 23.95
CA GLU A 161 0.62 12.82 25.32
C GLU A 161 0.58 11.31 25.61
N SER A 162 1.58 10.78 26.32
CA SER A 162 1.59 9.38 26.75
C SER A 162 0.61 9.17 27.90
N ILE A 163 -0.29 8.20 27.77
CA ILE A 163 -1.17 7.76 28.85
C ILE A 163 -0.44 6.74 29.72
N ASN A 164 -0.52 6.90 31.04
CA ASN A 164 -0.06 5.87 31.98
C ASN A 164 -1.08 4.72 32.03
N ILE A 165 -0.67 3.55 31.52
CA ILE A 165 -1.49 2.33 31.44
C ILE A 165 -1.24 1.36 32.61
N GLY A 166 -0.90 1.87 33.79
CA GLY A 166 -0.50 1.08 34.96
C GLY A 166 0.98 0.68 34.97
N THR A 167 1.82 1.43 34.25
CA THR A 167 3.25 1.14 34.08
C THR A 167 4.12 1.80 35.14
N THR A 168 5.21 1.11 35.49
CA THR A 168 6.27 1.57 36.39
C THR A 168 7.62 1.52 35.69
N LEU A 169 8.49 2.49 35.98
CA LEU A 169 9.86 2.54 35.45
C LEU A 169 10.84 2.06 36.53
N LYS A 170 11.80 1.23 36.15
CA LYS A 170 12.91 0.81 37.02
C LYS A 170 14.25 0.93 36.29
N GLU A 171 15.12 1.78 36.82
CA GLU A 171 16.54 1.88 36.46
C GLU A 171 17.33 0.67 37.01
N LEU A 172 18.45 0.36 36.35
CA LEU A 172 19.39 -0.73 36.69
C LEU A 172 20.78 -0.17 36.98
N GLU A 173 21.65 -1.00 37.56
CA GLU A 173 23.03 -0.64 37.93
C GLU A 173 23.92 -0.29 36.72
N ASP A 174 23.53 -0.68 35.50
CA ASP A 174 24.18 -0.31 34.23
C ASP A 174 23.59 0.97 33.59
N GLY A 175 22.68 1.66 34.29
CA GLY A 175 21.97 2.85 33.82
C GLY A 175 20.82 2.56 32.84
N THR A 176 20.61 1.31 32.41
CA THR A 176 19.49 0.96 31.52
C THR A 176 18.17 0.87 32.28
N PHE A 177 17.05 0.96 31.57
CA PHE A 177 15.72 0.98 32.19
C PHE A 177 14.86 -0.21 31.77
N LYS A 178 14.01 -0.67 32.70
CA LYS A 178 12.88 -1.59 32.45
C LYS A 178 11.57 -0.86 32.70
N ILE A 179 10.62 -1.03 31.79
CA ILE A 179 9.22 -0.64 32.01
C ILE A 179 8.46 -1.91 32.39
N LEU A 180 7.80 -1.87 33.54
CA LEU A 180 7.04 -3.00 34.09
C LEU A 180 5.56 -2.67 34.22
N LYS A 181 4.73 -3.70 34.02
CA LYS A 181 3.28 -3.68 34.21
C LYS A 181 2.86 -5.02 34.81
N ASP A 182 2.07 -5.00 35.88
CA ASP A 182 1.72 -6.19 36.67
C ASP A 182 2.93 -7.09 37.02
N ASN A 183 4.04 -6.44 37.42
CA ASN A 183 5.37 -7.03 37.66
C ASN A 183 6.06 -7.75 36.48
N LYS A 184 5.46 -7.78 35.29
CA LYS A 184 6.10 -8.27 34.05
C LYS A 184 6.88 -7.14 33.39
N ILE A 185 8.01 -7.45 32.75
CA ILE A 185 8.76 -6.47 31.94
C ILE A 185 8.10 -6.39 30.56
N ILE A 186 7.55 -5.23 30.21
CA ILE A 186 6.89 -5.01 28.90
C ILE A 186 7.79 -4.26 27.91
N ALA A 187 8.77 -3.50 28.40
CA ALA A 187 9.76 -2.83 27.58
C ALA A 187 11.09 -2.62 28.31
N LYS A 188 12.13 -2.30 27.55
CA LYS A 188 13.48 -1.92 28.02
C LYS A 188 13.92 -0.66 27.27
N ALA A 189 14.61 0.27 27.94
CA ALA A 189 15.26 1.40 27.28
C ALA A 189 16.78 1.37 27.52
N ASP A 190 17.55 1.90 26.57
CA ASP A 190 19.00 2.08 26.76
C ASP A 190 19.33 3.11 27.84
N ALA A 191 20.60 3.19 28.23
CA ALA A 191 21.07 4.05 29.33
C ALA A 191 21.01 5.56 29.03
N LYS A 192 20.52 5.97 27.85
CA LYS A 192 20.23 7.37 27.52
C LYS A 192 18.72 7.65 27.38
N GLY A 193 17.90 6.61 27.28
CA GLY A 193 16.51 6.73 26.84
C GLY A 193 16.35 7.05 25.34
N GLU A 194 17.40 6.87 24.52
CA GLU A 194 17.33 7.12 23.07
C GLU A 194 16.57 6.00 22.35
N THR A 195 16.86 4.75 22.69
CA THR A 195 16.24 3.55 22.10
C THR A 195 15.29 2.86 23.08
N LEU A 196 14.05 2.65 22.67
CA LEU A 196 13.03 1.93 23.44
C LEU A 196 12.69 0.61 22.73
N THR A 197 12.65 -0.48 23.51
CA THR A 197 12.42 -1.86 23.04
C THR A 197 11.20 -2.46 23.74
N TYR A 198 10.06 -2.55 23.06
CA TYR A 198 8.88 -3.29 23.52
C TYR A 198 9.04 -4.79 23.28
N LEU A 199 8.40 -5.60 24.13
CA LEU A 199 8.52 -7.05 24.14
C LEU A 199 7.18 -7.76 23.88
N TYR A 200 7.25 -8.96 23.30
CA TYR A 200 6.17 -9.94 23.32
C TYR A 200 5.92 -10.44 24.76
N SER A 201 4.76 -11.04 25.02
CA SER A 201 4.40 -11.56 26.35
C SER A 201 5.36 -12.62 26.90
N THR A 202 6.12 -13.28 26.02
CA THR A 202 7.15 -14.29 26.31
C THR A 202 8.58 -13.73 26.37
N GLY A 203 8.76 -12.41 26.15
CA GLY A 203 10.01 -11.69 26.40
C GLY A 203 10.92 -11.47 25.18
N GLU A 204 10.56 -11.97 24.00
CA GLU A 204 11.20 -11.68 22.72
C GLU A 204 10.97 -10.21 22.32
N LYS A 205 11.80 -9.68 21.41
CA LYS A 205 11.63 -8.33 20.88
C LYS A 205 10.35 -8.25 20.03
N LEU A 206 9.47 -7.31 20.34
CA LEU A 206 8.32 -6.95 19.51
C LEU A 206 8.63 -5.75 18.61
N MET A 207 9.09 -4.65 19.20
CA MET A 207 9.31 -3.38 18.50
C MET A 207 10.50 -2.64 19.10
N THR A 208 11.31 -2.02 18.25
CA THR A 208 12.30 -1.01 18.64
C THR A 208 11.99 0.31 17.96
N SER A 209 12.02 1.40 18.72
CA SER A 209 12.04 2.76 18.20
C SER A 209 13.23 3.53 18.74
N ASN A 210 13.77 4.46 17.95
CA ASN A 210 14.82 5.38 18.38
C ASN A 210 14.35 6.84 18.25
N SER A 211 14.46 7.61 19.32
CA SER A 211 13.96 9.00 19.40
C SER A 211 14.85 10.03 18.70
N VAL A 212 16.08 9.67 18.31
CA VAL A 212 17.06 10.57 17.67
C VAL A 212 17.00 10.45 16.15
N SER A 213 16.92 9.23 15.60
CA SER A 213 16.75 9.01 14.15
C SER A 213 15.30 9.02 13.70
N GLY A 214 14.35 8.72 14.60
CA GLY A 214 12.95 8.48 14.26
C GLY A 214 12.67 7.08 13.70
N ASP A 215 13.68 6.23 13.58
CA ASP A 215 13.53 4.85 13.10
C ASP A 215 12.54 4.07 13.98
N THR A 216 11.65 3.33 13.34
CA THR A 216 10.83 2.29 13.97
C THR A 216 10.98 0.97 13.22
N GLU A 217 11.24 -0.10 13.96
CA GLU A 217 11.30 -1.46 13.44
C GLU A 217 10.47 -2.39 14.34
N ILE A 218 9.56 -3.16 13.74
CA ILE A 218 8.69 -4.13 14.41
C ILE A 218 9.03 -5.51 13.85
N PHE A 219 8.99 -6.52 14.72
CA PHE A 219 9.44 -7.87 14.44
C PHE A 219 8.27 -8.85 14.56
N PHE A 220 8.30 -9.91 13.76
CA PHE A 220 7.50 -11.12 13.97
C PHE A 220 7.98 -11.86 15.22
N LYS A 221 7.19 -12.84 15.70
CA LYS A 221 7.58 -13.60 16.90
C LYS A 221 8.77 -14.54 16.68
N ASN A 222 9.10 -14.84 15.42
CA ASN A 222 10.34 -15.54 15.04
C ASN A 222 11.60 -14.64 15.02
N GLY A 223 11.46 -13.33 15.29
CA GLY A 223 12.56 -12.36 15.30
C GLY A 223 12.93 -11.76 13.93
N VAL A 224 12.25 -12.15 12.84
CA VAL A 224 12.40 -11.51 11.53
C VAL A 224 11.68 -10.15 11.54
N THR A 225 12.23 -9.15 10.85
CA THR A 225 11.58 -7.84 10.68
C THR A 225 10.24 -8.00 9.99
N PHE A 226 9.17 -7.48 10.59
CA PHE A 226 7.81 -7.40 10.03
C PHE A 226 7.57 -6.04 9.36
N PHE A 227 8.01 -4.97 10.01
CA PHE A 227 7.90 -3.59 9.52
C PHE A 227 9.18 -2.83 9.84
N LYS A 228 9.58 -1.94 8.93
CA LYS A 228 10.60 -0.93 9.17
C LYS A 228 10.23 0.38 8.48
N GLY A 229 10.34 1.50 9.17
CA GLY A 229 10.06 2.81 8.60
C GLY A 229 10.67 3.97 9.37
N ASP A 230 10.69 5.10 8.67
CA ASP A 230 11.21 6.41 9.06
C ASP A 230 10.20 7.50 8.63
N THR A 231 10.63 8.76 8.49
CA THR A 231 9.74 9.87 8.10
C THR A 231 9.53 10.04 6.58
N GLU A 232 10.33 9.39 5.73
CA GLU A 232 10.23 9.39 4.27
C GLU A 232 9.83 8.02 3.67
N SER A 233 10.13 6.92 4.37
CA SER A 233 10.05 5.54 3.87
C SER A 233 9.36 4.60 4.87
N ALA A 234 8.65 3.61 4.33
CA ALA A 234 8.00 2.56 5.11
C ALA A 234 7.97 1.24 4.33
N LYS A 235 8.33 0.14 5.00
CA LYS A 235 8.40 -1.21 4.40
C LYS A 235 7.77 -2.24 5.32
N TRP A 236 6.99 -3.12 4.73
CA TRP A 236 6.41 -4.31 5.36
C TRP A 236 6.99 -5.55 4.67
N PHE A 237 7.16 -6.61 5.44
CA PHE A 237 7.90 -7.80 5.02
C PHE A 237 7.05 -9.06 5.18
N TYR A 238 7.44 -10.13 4.48
CA TYR A 238 7.00 -11.50 4.72
C TYR A 238 7.81 -12.13 5.86
N LYS A 239 7.31 -13.25 6.41
CA LYS A 239 7.88 -13.96 7.57
C LYS A 239 9.27 -14.57 7.33
N ASP A 240 9.74 -14.56 6.09
CA ASP A 240 11.07 -14.99 5.63
C ASP A 240 12.03 -13.82 5.35
N GLY A 241 11.59 -12.57 5.56
CA GLY A 241 12.38 -11.35 5.39
C GLY A 241 12.34 -10.74 3.98
N LYS A 242 11.59 -11.29 3.02
CA LYS A 242 11.34 -10.59 1.74
C LYS A 242 10.43 -9.39 1.93
N ILE A 243 10.59 -8.34 1.12
CA ILE A 243 9.65 -7.20 1.12
C ILE A 243 8.30 -7.69 0.59
N PHE A 244 7.22 -7.27 1.26
CA PHE A 244 5.82 -7.47 0.85
C PHE A 244 5.26 -6.22 0.18
N TYR A 245 5.46 -5.07 0.84
CA TYR A 245 4.93 -3.78 0.44
C TYR A 245 5.93 -2.69 0.84
N GLU A 246 6.21 -1.72 -0.04
CA GLU A 246 6.99 -0.53 0.30
C GLU A 246 6.33 0.76 -0.18
N PHE A 247 6.51 1.81 0.61
CA PHE A 247 6.15 3.19 0.31
C PHE A 247 7.37 4.09 0.44
N TYR A 248 7.60 4.97 -0.54
CA TYR A 248 8.65 5.98 -0.51
C TYR A 248 8.24 7.20 -1.34
N LYS A 249 8.13 8.38 -0.70
CA LYS A 249 7.88 9.68 -1.38
C LYS A 249 6.76 9.63 -2.43
N ASN A 250 5.62 9.03 -2.07
CA ASN A 250 4.43 8.81 -2.91
C ASN A 250 4.55 7.74 -4.01
N GLN A 251 5.66 7.00 -4.10
CA GLN A 251 5.67 5.71 -4.80
C GLN A 251 5.22 4.60 -3.85
N TRP A 252 4.35 3.71 -4.33
CA TRP A 252 4.06 2.44 -3.65
C TRP A 252 4.35 1.25 -4.56
N ARG A 253 4.78 0.13 -3.99
CA ARG A 253 5.07 -1.12 -4.73
C ARG A 253 4.66 -2.34 -3.91
N PHE A 254 4.06 -3.32 -4.58
CA PHE A 254 3.75 -4.64 -4.03
C PHE A 254 4.65 -5.71 -4.64
N PHE A 255 5.00 -6.71 -3.82
CA PHE A 255 5.92 -7.80 -4.18
C PHE A 255 5.32 -9.16 -3.81
N ASP A 256 5.59 -10.19 -4.60
CA ASP A 256 5.18 -11.57 -4.29
C ASP A 256 6.10 -12.25 -3.25
N THR A 257 5.75 -13.46 -2.84
CA THR A 257 6.53 -14.28 -1.89
C THR A 257 7.86 -14.81 -2.44
N GLU A 258 8.20 -14.56 -3.71
CA GLU A 258 9.54 -14.76 -4.27
C GLU A 258 10.39 -13.47 -4.23
N GLY A 259 9.75 -12.30 -4.06
CA GLY A 259 10.37 -10.98 -4.05
C GLY A 259 10.26 -10.23 -5.38
N ASN A 260 9.49 -10.73 -6.35
CA ASN A 260 9.27 -10.04 -7.62
C ASN A 260 8.26 -8.90 -7.44
N GLN A 261 8.55 -7.72 -8.02
CA GLN A 261 7.57 -6.63 -8.04
C GLN A 261 6.36 -7.00 -8.94
N ILE A 262 5.17 -6.96 -8.35
CA ILE A 262 3.88 -7.20 -9.00
C ILE A 262 3.40 -5.93 -9.72
N ILE A 263 3.25 -4.83 -8.97
CA ILE A 263 2.57 -3.60 -9.42
C ILE A 263 3.05 -2.37 -8.63
N SER A 264 2.96 -1.20 -9.24
CA SER A 264 3.21 0.12 -8.65
C SER A 264 2.27 1.17 -9.25
N ASN A 265 2.29 2.40 -8.75
CA ASN A 265 1.45 3.50 -9.23
C ASN A 265 1.96 4.25 -10.48
N PHE A 266 3.00 3.77 -11.17
CA PHE A 266 3.58 4.43 -12.35
C PHE A 266 3.77 3.45 -13.52
N ASP A 267 2.79 3.40 -14.41
CA ASP A 267 2.81 2.61 -15.64
C ASP A 267 2.25 3.43 -16.82
N ASN A 268 2.88 3.34 -18.00
CA ASN A 268 2.37 3.96 -19.23
C ASN A 268 1.34 3.06 -19.93
N ILE A 269 0.34 3.66 -20.59
CA ILE A 269 -0.61 2.94 -21.45
C ILE A 269 -0.05 2.83 -22.88
N THR A 270 -0.06 1.61 -23.44
CA THR A 270 0.46 1.28 -24.78
C THR A 270 -0.40 0.19 -25.45
N ASP A 271 -0.12 -0.14 -26.72
CA ASP A 271 -0.73 -1.25 -27.48
C ASP A 271 -2.27 -1.31 -27.44
N ILE A 272 -2.93 -0.14 -27.53
CA ILE A 272 -4.39 -0.03 -27.47
C ILE A 272 -5.05 -0.63 -28.72
N LYS A 273 -6.04 -1.50 -28.51
CA LYS A 273 -6.80 -2.20 -29.55
C LYS A 273 -8.24 -2.43 -29.09
N LYS A 274 -9.22 -2.08 -29.93
CA LYS A 274 -10.64 -2.45 -29.75
C LYS A 274 -10.89 -3.92 -30.07
N ILE A 275 -11.80 -4.57 -29.36
CA ILE A 275 -12.07 -6.02 -29.47
C ILE A 275 -13.56 -6.41 -29.56
N ASP A 276 -14.43 -5.44 -29.85
CA ASP A 276 -15.84 -5.59 -30.23
C ASP A 276 -16.18 -4.85 -31.54
#